data_AF-A0A941DTL5-F1
#
_entry.id   AF-A0A941DTL5-F1
#
_cell.length_a   1.000
_cell.length_b   1.000
_cell.length_c   1.000
_cell.angle_alpha   90.00
_cell.angle_beta   90.00
_cell.angle_gamma   90.00
#
_symmetry.space_group_name_H-M   'P 1'
#
loop_
_entity.id
_entity.type
_entity.pdbx_description
1 polymer ?
#
loop_
_entity_poly.entity_id
_entity_poly.type
_entity_poly.pdbx_seq_one_letter_code
_entity_poly.pdbx_strand_id
1 'polypeptide(L)'
;GVLGYIYAGNKLDQVGLKDANTLELYGQLNYGPAYLKYSHAFTPLFGIVDSKNSGYLDLGANIVLREGLTLNLHAGYQKVQGINASAASYSDYKIGVSQDVNLLGGMTFSLAAIGTNA
;
A
#
# COMPACT_ATOMS: atom_id res chain seq x y z
N GLY A 1 3.33 -3.32 -12.70
CA GLY A 1 2.29 -4.37 -12.64
C GLY A 1 0.92 -3.75 -12.61
N VAL A 2 -0.13 -4.57 -12.63
CA VAL A 2 -1.53 -4.15 -12.48
C VAL A 2 -2.05 -4.69 -11.15
N LEU A 3 -2.79 -3.87 -10.40
CA LEU A 3 -3.50 -4.24 -9.18
C LEU A 3 -4.99 -4.10 -9.43
N GLY A 4 -5.76 -5.11 -9.04
CA GLY A 4 -7.21 -5.11 -9.14
C GLY A 4 -7.83 -5.49 -7.80
N TYR A 5 -8.67 -4.62 -7.27
CA TYR A 5 -9.50 -4.89 -6.10
C TYR A 5 -10.93 -5.17 -6.60
N ILE A 6 -11.36 -6.42 -6.46
CA ILE A 6 -12.66 -6.89 -6.93
C ILE A 6 -13.49 -7.33 -5.74
N TYR A 7 -14.61 -6.66 -5.53
CA TYR A 7 -15.56 -6.98 -4.47
C TYR A 7 -16.70 -7.83 -5.03
N ALA A 8 -16.67 -9.13 -4.74
CA ALA A 8 -17.68 -10.06 -5.23
C ALA A 8 -19.08 -9.71 -4.69
N GLY A 9 -20.07 -9.58 -5.57
CA GLY A 9 -21.44 -9.20 -5.20
C GLY A 9 -21.61 -7.72 -4.88
N ASN A 10 -20.63 -6.87 -5.20
CA ASN A 10 -20.77 -5.43 -5.09
C ASN A 10 -21.91 -4.91 -5.98
N LYS A 11 -22.87 -4.24 -5.35
CA LYS A 11 -24.07 -3.64 -5.96
C LYS A 11 -24.24 -2.18 -5.52
N LEU A 12 -23.14 -1.53 -5.13
CA LEU A 12 -23.16 -0.13 -4.67
C LEU A 12 -23.78 0.78 -5.74
N ASP A 13 -23.49 0.51 -7.01
CA ASP A 13 -24.11 1.16 -8.17
C ASP A 13 -25.63 0.99 -8.23
N GLN A 14 -26.17 -0.15 -7.76
CA GLN A 14 -27.60 -0.44 -7.74
C GLN A 14 -28.36 0.28 -6.60
N VAL A 15 -27.65 0.83 -5.62
CA VAL A 15 -28.22 1.60 -4.49
C VAL A 15 -27.80 3.08 -4.53
N GLY A 16 -27.30 3.56 -5.68
CA GLY A 16 -26.94 4.96 -5.90
C GLY A 16 -25.57 5.39 -5.39
N LEU A 17 -24.73 4.43 -4.99
CA LEU A 17 -23.33 4.64 -4.57
C LEU A 17 -22.38 4.29 -5.72
N LYS A 18 -21.09 4.67 -5.62
CA LYS A 18 -20.11 4.38 -6.69
C LYS A 18 -19.54 2.97 -6.52
N ASP A 19 -19.31 2.30 -7.66
CA ASP A 19 -18.62 1.00 -7.69
C ASP A 19 -17.27 1.08 -6.95
N ALA A 20 -17.07 0.15 -6.00
CA ALA A 20 -15.85 0.01 -5.22
C ALA A 20 -14.72 -0.74 -5.92
N ASN A 21 -14.99 -1.37 -7.07
CA ASN A 21 -13.96 -2.08 -7.82
C ASN A 21 -12.88 -1.09 -8.30
N THR A 22 -11.65 -1.35 -7.89
CA THR A 22 -10.51 -0.46 -8.14
C THR A 22 -9.49 -1.16 -9.03
N LEU A 23 -9.09 -0.50 -10.11
CA LEU A 23 -8.02 -0.93 -11.00
C LEU A 23 -6.90 0.09 -10.94
N GLU A 24 -5.68 -0.37 -10.63
CA GLU A 24 -4.49 0.46 -10.53
C GLU A 24 -3.36 -0.10 -11.38
N LEU A 25 -2.54 0.80 -11.93
CA LEU A 25 -1.24 0.44 -12.50
C LEU A 25 -0.17 0.91 -11.53
N TYR A 26 0.84 0.08 -11.30
CA TYR A 26 1.98 0.48 -10.48
C TYR A 26 3.32 0.22 -11.15
N GLY A 27 4.28 1.10 -10.87
CA GLY A 27 5.70 0.92 -11.15
C GLY A 27 6.49 0.88 -9.85
N GLN A 28 7.53 0.06 -9.81
CA GLN A 28 8.46 0.03 -8.68
C GLN A 28 9.89 0.03 -9.20
N LEU A 29 10.71 0.90 -8.61
CA LEU A 29 12.15 0.98 -8.80
C LEU A 29 12.82 0.51 -7.52
N ASN A 30 13.89 -0.26 -7.65
CA ASN A 30 14.68 -0.76 -6.52
C ASN A 30 16.12 -0.28 -6.69
N TYR A 31 16.74 0.18 -5.61
CA TYR A 31 18.15 0.55 -5.59
C TYR A 31 18.76 0.16 -4.25
N GLY A 32 19.61 -0.87 -4.27
CA GLY A 32 20.16 -1.46 -3.06
C GLY A 32 19.05 -1.92 -2.10
N PRO A 33 19.08 -1.54 -0.82
CA PRO A 33 18.04 -1.92 0.15
C PRO A 33 16.74 -1.13 -0.04
N ALA A 34 16.76 -0.03 -0.79
CA ALA A 34 15.64 0.89 -0.90
C ALA A 34 14.79 0.61 -2.14
N TYR A 35 13.51 0.96 -2.04
CA TYR A 35 12.59 0.92 -3.16
C TYR A 35 11.69 2.15 -3.17
N LEU A 36 11.28 2.54 -4.38
CA LEU A 36 10.27 3.55 -4.62
C LEU A 36 9.20 2.92 -5.51
N LYS A 37 7.96 2.92 -5.04
CA LYS A 37 6.80 2.41 -5.76
C LYS A 37 5.74 3.49 -5.88
N TYR A 38 5.10 3.54 -7.04
CA TYR A 38 3.95 4.42 -7.26
C TYR A 38 2.83 3.63 -7.90
N SER A 39 1.63 3.70 -7.32
CA SER A 39 0.39 3.13 -7.85
C SER A 39 -0.56 4.26 -8.27
N HIS A 40 -1.23 4.09 -9.41
CA HIS A 40 -2.18 5.06 -9.96
C HIS A 40 -3.51 4.37 -10.29
N ALA A 41 -4.62 4.89 -9.75
CA ALA A 41 -5.95 4.35 -9.96
C ALA A 41 -6.59 4.86 -11.27
N PHE A 42 -7.03 3.92 -12.10
CA PHE A 42 -7.72 4.18 -13.38
C PHE A 42 -9.24 4.18 -13.25
N THR A 43 -9.75 3.52 -12.21
CA THR A 43 -11.17 3.53 -11.81
C THR A 43 -11.33 4.26 -10.47
N PRO A 44 -12.57 4.51 -10.00
CA PRO A 44 -12.78 5.08 -8.66
C PRO A 44 -12.09 4.24 -7.58
N LEU A 45 -11.34 4.92 -6.71
CA LEU A 45 -10.67 4.34 -5.57
C LEU A 45 -11.73 3.98 -4.51
N PHE A 46 -11.92 2.67 -4.29
CA PHE A 46 -12.75 2.08 -3.22
C PHE A 46 -14.14 2.68 -3.05
N GLY A 47 -14.79 3.09 -4.15
CA GLY A 47 -16.18 3.57 -4.13
C GLY A 47 -16.31 5.04 -3.74
N ILE A 48 -15.18 5.77 -3.61
CA ILE A 48 -15.19 7.21 -3.45
C ILE A 48 -15.59 7.85 -4.79
N VAL A 49 -16.59 8.73 -4.75
CA VAL A 49 -17.12 9.40 -5.95
C VAL A 49 -16.04 10.32 -6.54
N ASP A 50 -15.85 10.24 -7.86
CA ASP A 50 -14.88 11.02 -8.65
C ASP A 50 -13.41 10.88 -8.22
N SER A 51 -13.04 9.77 -7.57
CA SER A 51 -11.68 9.51 -7.08
C SER A 51 -10.75 8.81 -8.08
N LYS A 52 -11.15 8.71 -9.35
CA LYS A 52 -10.25 8.30 -10.43
C LYS A 52 -9.00 9.19 -10.42
N ASN A 53 -7.84 8.63 -10.75
CA ASN A 53 -6.53 9.28 -10.67
C ASN A 53 -6.02 9.53 -9.24
N SER A 54 -6.60 8.87 -8.24
CA SER A 54 -5.94 8.72 -6.95
C SER A 54 -4.63 7.97 -7.12
N GLY A 55 -3.67 8.24 -6.24
CA GLY A 55 -2.36 7.61 -6.32
C GLY A 55 -1.75 7.36 -4.95
N TYR A 56 -0.92 6.33 -4.88
CA TYR A 56 -0.17 5.96 -3.69
C TYR A 56 1.31 5.99 -4.00
N LEU A 57 2.06 6.82 -3.26
CA LEU A 57 3.51 6.85 -3.30
C LEU A 57 4.05 6.10 -2.09
N ASP A 58 4.94 5.15 -2.35
CA ASP A 58 5.49 4.23 -1.37
C ASP A 58 7.02 4.25 -1.45
N LEU A 59 7.66 4.68 -0.37
CA LEU A 59 9.10 4.67 -0.21
C LEU A 59 9.46 3.76 0.97
N GLY A 60 10.36 2.82 0.74
CA GLY A 60 10.81 1.96 1.82
C GLY A 60 12.23 1.46 1.66
N ALA A 61 12.71 0.79 2.70
CA ALA A 61 14.01 0.14 2.69
C ALA A 61 14.02 -1.11 3.56
N ASN A 62 14.72 -2.14 3.09
CA ASN A 62 14.98 -3.39 3.82
C ASN A 62 16.50 -3.52 4.01
N ILE A 63 16.99 -3.11 5.17
CA ILE A 63 18.43 -3.04 5.47
C ILE A 63 18.82 -4.28 6.28
N VAL A 64 19.66 -5.14 5.70
CA VAL A 64 20.23 -6.28 6.41
C VAL A 64 21.20 -5.77 7.46
N LEU A 65 20.89 -5.98 8.74
CA LEU A 65 21.72 -5.54 9.86
C LEU A 65 22.80 -6.58 10.19
N ARG A 66 22.44 -7.86 10.10
CA ARG A 66 23.32 -9.03 10.25
C ARG A 66 22.62 -10.25 9.62
N GLU A 67 23.28 -11.40 9.63
CA GLU A 67 22.71 -12.64 9.10
C GLU A 67 21.31 -12.93 9.67
N GLY A 68 20.33 -13.03 8.76
CA GLY A 68 18.92 -13.26 9.06
C GLY A 68 18.17 -12.10 9.68
N LEU A 69 18.81 -11.01 10.13
CA LEU A 69 18.12 -9.86 10.74
C LEU A 69 18.05 -8.67 9.79
N THR A 70 16.84 -8.23 9.47
CA THR A 70 16.57 -7.11 8.56
C THR A 70 15.77 -6.03 9.26
N LEU A 71 16.18 -4.76 9.13
CA LEU A 71 15.39 -3.58 9.47
C LEU A 71 14.50 -3.21 8.29
N ASN A 72 13.20 -3.09 8.52
CA ASN A 72 12.20 -2.74 7.51
C ASN A 72 11.67 -1.33 7.79
N LEU A 73 11.82 -0.45 6.81
CA LEU A 73 11.32 0.92 6.82
C LEU A 73 10.33 1.13 5.68
N HIS A 74 9.31 1.93 5.95
CA HIS A 74 8.25 2.28 5.01
C HIS A 74 7.67 3.65 5.36
N ALA A 75 7.45 4.45 4.34
CA ALA A 75 6.71 5.69 4.39
C ALA A 75 5.85 5.79 3.13
N GLY A 76 4.54 5.85 3.32
CA GLY A 76 3.54 5.91 2.27
C GLY A 76 2.75 7.21 2.32
N TYR A 77 2.29 7.64 1.16
CA TYR A 77 1.32 8.73 1.02
C TYR A 77 0.26 8.38 -0.01
N GLN A 78 -0.99 8.26 0.46
CA GLN A 78 -2.17 8.12 -0.36
C GLN A 78 -2.76 9.50 -0.64
N LYS A 79 -2.76 9.89 -1.91
CA LYS A 79 -3.55 11.02 -2.39
C LYS A 79 -4.84 10.49 -3.01
N VAL A 80 -5.95 10.81 -2.36
CA VAL A 80 -7.29 10.49 -2.87
C VAL A 80 -7.83 11.70 -3.62
N GLN A 81 -8.37 11.47 -4.81
CA GLN A 81 -9.07 12.49 -5.61
C GLN A 81 -10.58 12.42 -5.35
N GLY A 82 -11.33 13.40 -5.87
CA GLY A 82 -12.79 13.37 -5.84
C GLY A 82 -13.42 13.95 -4.58
N ILE A 83 -14.66 13.55 -4.31
CA ILE A 83 -15.41 14.03 -3.14
C ILE A 83 -14.76 13.47 -1.87
N ASN A 84 -14.48 14.34 -0.90
CA ASN A 84 -13.75 14.02 0.34
C ASN A 84 -12.25 13.70 0.17
N ALA A 85 -11.64 14.09 -0.96
CA ALA A 85 -10.21 13.95 -1.24
C ALA A 85 -9.30 14.24 -0.02
N SER A 86 -9.50 15.37 0.65
CA SER A 86 -8.66 15.79 1.78
C SER A 86 -8.85 14.91 3.02
N ALA A 87 -10.05 14.42 3.29
CA ALA A 87 -10.35 13.58 4.46
C ALA A 87 -9.94 12.12 4.25
N ALA A 88 -9.88 11.67 3.00
CA ALA A 88 -9.49 10.32 2.63
C ALA A 88 -8.00 10.17 2.28
N SER A 89 -7.28 11.29 2.09
CA SER A 89 -5.84 11.28 1.86
C SER A 89 -5.08 11.13 3.18
N TYR A 90 -4.10 10.22 3.22
CA TYR A 90 -3.38 9.91 4.45
C TYR A 90 -1.91 9.59 4.16
N SER A 91 -1.11 9.69 5.23
CA SER A 91 0.27 9.21 5.28
C SER A 91 0.34 8.06 6.26
N ASP A 92 1.06 7.00 5.89
CA ASP A 92 1.30 5.85 6.74
C ASP A 92 2.80 5.56 6.83
N TYR A 93 3.21 4.95 7.92
CA TYR A 93 4.62 4.66 8.17
C TYR A 93 4.77 3.36 8.96
N LYS A 94 5.88 2.67 8.72
CA LYS A 94 6.24 1.48 9.48
C LYS A 94 7.74 1.46 9.73
N ILE A 95 8.09 1.08 10.95
CA ILE A 95 9.42 0.64 11.34
C ILE A 95 9.29 -0.74 11.95
N GLY A 96 10.07 -1.69 11.47
CA GLY A 96 10.04 -3.05 11.98
C GLY A 96 11.35 -3.78 11.78
N VAL A 97 11.43 -4.95 12.38
CA VAL A 97 12.54 -5.87 12.22
C VAL A 97 12.01 -7.25 11.88
N SER A 98 12.70 -7.96 10.99
CA SER A 98 12.42 -9.34 10.62
C SER A 98 13.65 -10.20 10.88
N GLN A 99 13.46 -11.35 11.53
CA GLN A 99 14.48 -12.35 11.79
C GLN A 99 14.12 -13.66 11.07
N ASP A 100 14.95 -14.06 10.13
CA ASP A 100 14.91 -15.37 9.49
C ASP A 100 15.57 -16.40 10.40
N VAL A 101 14.88 -17.52 10.64
CA VAL A 101 15.32 -18.61 11.51
C VAL A 101 15.43 -19.89 10.68
N ASN A 102 16.63 -20.13 10.16
CA ASN A 102 16.93 -21.28 9.30
C ASN A 102 16.70 -22.63 10.01
N LEU A 103 16.92 -22.71 11.33
CA LEU A 103 16.73 -23.92 12.13
C LEU A 103 15.25 -24.38 12.20
N LEU A 104 14.30 -23.50 11.91
CA LEU A 104 12.86 -23.78 11.91
C LEU A 104 12.29 -23.96 10.50
N GLY A 105 13.11 -24.37 9.52
CA GLY A 105 12.64 -24.63 8.15
C GLY A 105 12.39 -23.37 7.32
N GLY A 106 13.16 -22.30 7.57
CA GLY A 106 13.07 -21.05 6.80
C GLY A 106 11.92 -20.13 7.22
N MET A 107 11.51 -20.20 8.49
CA MET A 107 10.51 -19.28 9.06
C MET A 107 11.09 -17.88 9.29
N THR A 108 10.30 -16.85 9.05
CA THR A 108 10.61 -15.45 9.36
C THR A 108 9.71 -14.93 10.46
N PHE A 109 10.29 -14.43 11.56
CA PHE A 109 9.56 -13.73 12.62
C PHE A 109 9.70 -12.22 12.42
N SER A 110 8.63 -11.45 12.61
CA SER A 110 8.68 -10.00 12.42
C SER A 110 7.98 -9.27 13.56
N LEU A 111 8.55 -8.12 13.95
CA LEU A 111 7.94 -7.18 14.89
C LEU A 111 7.98 -5.79 14.26
N ALA A 112 6.87 -5.06 14.30
CA ALA A 112 6.78 -3.74 13.70
C ALA A 112 5.89 -2.79 14.50
N ALA A 113 6.26 -1.51 14.49
CA ALA A 113 5.39 -0.40 14.85
C ALA A 113 4.88 0.26 13.56
N ILE A 114 3.58 0.45 13.47
CA ILE A 114 2.89 1.01 12.31
C ILE A 114 2.06 2.19 12.79
N GLY A 115 2.03 3.28 12.01
CA GLY A 115 1.18 4.42 12.27
C GLY A 115 0.61 5.01 10.98
N THR A 116 -0.45 5.80 11.16
CA THR A 116 -1.13 6.54 10.10
C THR A 116 -1.69 7.83 10.69
N ASN A 117 -1.90 8.84 9.85
CA ASN A 117 -2.57 10.09 10.22
C ASN A 117 -4.03 10.17 9.77
N ALA A 118 -4.56 9.07 9.22
CA ALA A 118 -5.99 8.88 8.95
C ALA A 118 -6.79 8.76 10.25
#